data_AF-A0A1A8MBY1-F1
#
_entry.id   AF-A0A1A8MBY1-F1
#
_cell.length_a   1.000
_cell.length_b   1.000
_cell.length_c   1.000
_cell.angle_alpha   90.00
_cell.angle_beta   90.00
_cell.angle_gamma   90.00
#
_symmetry.space_group_name_H-M   'P 1'
#
loop_
_entity.id
_entity.type
_entity.pdbx_description
1 polymer ?
#
loop_
_entity_poly.entity_id
_entity_poly.type
_entity_poly.pdbx_seq_one_letter_code
_entity_poly.pdbx_strand_id
1 'polypeptide(L)'
;TFSLWCHPKFEDRCHSVVEFIERAIMYSKNGKFLYFLRSRVPGLPPTPVQLLHPVSRFSKVKSLQHLCRFCIRQIVRIDHIQELPLPSPLISYLSKFYYYDPEEEMYLSVKHIQRVVPSEQEAESQT
;
A
#
# COMPACT_ATOMS: atom_id res chain seq x y z
N THR A 1 -9.27 -7.70 9.88
CA THR A 1 -8.34 -7.75 8.73
C THR A 1 -9.15 -8.00 7.48
N PHE A 2 -8.82 -7.34 6.36
CA PHE A 2 -9.50 -7.58 5.09
C PHE A 2 -8.95 -8.87 4.48
N SER A 3 -9.83 -9.79 4.08
CA SER A 3 -9.43 -11.03 3.41
C SER A 3 -10.25 -11.22 2.15
N LEU A 4 -9.56 -11.60 1.09
CA LEU A 4 -10.16 -11.95 -0.19
C LEU A 4 -10.59 -13.42 -0.12
N TRP A 5 -11.74 -13.68 0.51
CA TRP A 5 -12.37 -14.99 0.37
C TRP A 5 -13.02 -15.08 -1.01
N CYS A 6 -12.34 -15.75 -1.94
CA CYS A 6 -12.95 -16.18 -3.19
C CYS A 6 -13.65 -17.51 -2.93
N HIS A 7 -14.91 -17.65 -3.35
CA HIS A 7 -15.63 -18.92 -3.17
C HIS A 7 -14.93 -20.02 -3.97
N PRO A 8 -14.65 -21.21 -3.39
CA PRO A 8 -13.86 -22.28 -4.03
C PRO A 8 -14.47 -22.91 -5.29
N LYS A 9 -15.63 -22.43 -5.76
CA LYS A 9 -16.28 -22.90 -7.00
C LYS A 9 -15.84 -22.10 -8.24
N PHE A 10 -15.03 -21.07 -8.06
CA PHE A 10 -14.44 -20.32 -9.16
C PHE A 10 -13.05 -20.90 -9.46
N GLU A 11 -13.03 -21.82 -10.42
CA GLU A 11 -11.83 -22.49 -10.92
C GLU A 11 -10.83 -21.54 -11.62
N ASP A 12 -11.22 -20.29 -11.90
CA ASP A 12 -10.34 -19.32 -12.54
C ASP A 12 -9.48 -18.58 -11.50
N ARG A 13 -8.32 -19.17 -11.20
CA ARG A 13 -7.24 -18.41 -10.56
C ARG A 13 -6.86 -17.26 -11.49
N CYS A 14 -7.03 -16.02 -11.02
CA CYS A 14 -6.55 -14.85 -11.76
C CYS A 14 -5.03 -14.91 -11.90
N HIS A 15 -4.51 -14.59 -13.09
CA HIS A 15 -3.08 -14.60 -13.40
C HIS A 15 -2.37 -13.31 -12.96
N SER A 16 -3.13 -12.25 -12.64
CA SER A 16 -2.58 -11.00 -12.12
C SER A 16 -3.54 -10.31 -11.15
N VAL A 17 -3.00 -9.37 -10.36
CA VAL A 17 -3.79 -8.48 -9.50
C VAL A 17 -4.73 -7.58 -10.31
N VAL A 18 -4.38 -7.25 -11.56
CA VAL A 18 -5.23 -6.43 -12.44
C VAL A 18 -6.47 -7.21 -12.83
N GLU A 19 -6.29 -8.42 -13.36
CA GLU A 19 -7.38 -9.32 -13.73
C GLU A 19 -8.28 -9.60 -12.52
N PHE A 20 -7.67 -9.81 -11.35
CA PHE A 20 -8.40 -9.95 -10.10
C PHE A 20 -9.29 -8.75 -9.79
N ILE A 21 -8.77 -7.52 -9.90
CA ILE A 21 -9.53 -6.28 -9.64
C ILE A 21 -10.67 -6.13 -10.65
N GLU A 22 -10.42 -6.33 -11.94
CA GLU A 22 -11.42 -6.21 -13.00
C GLU A 22 -12.58 -7.18 -12.78
N ARG A 23 -12.24 -8.43 -12.45
CA ARG A 23 -13.21 -9.48 -12.15
C ARG A 23 -13.98 -9.18 -10.87
N ALA A 24 -13.31 -8.68 -9.82
CA ALA A 24 -13.94 -8.24 -8.59
C ALA A 24 -15.00 -7.16 -8.83
N ILE A 25 -14.70 -6.18 -9.70
CA ILE A 25 -15.63 -5.12 -10.07
C ILE A 25 -16.80 -5.67 -10.87
N MET A 26 -16.52 -6.48 -11.91
CA MET A 26 -17.55 -7.09 -12.75
C MET A 26 -18.59 -7.84 -11.91
N TYR A 27 -18.12 -8.62 -10.94
CA TYR A 27 -19.00 -9.38 -10.06
C TYR A 27 -19.70 -8.53 -9.00
N SER A 28 -19.03 -7.51 -8.47
CA SER A 28 -19.63 -6.57 -7.50
C SER A 28 -20.80 -5.81 -8.12
N LYS A 29 -20.71 -5.42 -9.40
CA LYS A 29 -21.80 -4.75 -10.14
C LYS A 29 -23.05 -5.61 -10.27
N ASN A 30 -22.89 -6.92 -10.38
CA ASN A 30 -23.98 -7.86 -10.55
C ASN A 30 -24.54 -8.40 -9.22
N GLY A 31 -24.00 -7.96 -8.07
CA GLY A 31 -24.37 -8.47 -6.74
C GLY A 31 -23.99 -9.94 -6.52
N LYS A 32 -23.18 -10.53 -7.42
CA LYS A 32 -22.91 -11.98 -7.46
C LYS A 32 -21.79 -12.42 -6.51
N PHE A 33 -21.01 -11.48 -5.98
CA PHE A 33 -19.91 -11.77 -5.04
C PHE A 33 -19.91 -10.82 -3.85
N LEU A 34 -19.66 -11.40 -2.69
CA LEU A 34 -19.49 -10.70 -1.43
C LEU A 34 -18.03 -10.86 -1.00
N TYR A 35 -17.26 -9.79 -1.05
CA TYR A 35 -16.03 -9.71 -0.28
C TYR A 35 -16.42 -9.45 1.17
N PHE A 36 -15.62 -9.90 2.13
CA PHE A 36 -15.97 -9.75 3.53
C PHE A 36 -14.88 -9.04 4.31
N LEU A 37 -15.29 -8.03 5.07
CA LEU A 37 -14.44 -7.44 6.10
C LEU A 37 -14.59 -8.24 7.39
N ARG A 38 -13.48 -8.78 7.90
CA ARG A 38 -13.49 -9.41 9.22
C ARG A 38 -13.70 -8.34 10.29
N SER A 39 -14.77 -8.51 11.08
CA SER A 39 -15.01 -7.71 12.27
C SER A 39 -13.84 -7.84 13.25
N ARG A 40 -13.48 -6.72 13.89
CA ARG A 40 -12.51 -6.73 15.01
C ARG A 40 -13.17 -7.11 16.33
N VAL A 41 -14.51 -7.14 16.38
CA VAL A 41 -15.29 -7.50 17.56
C VAL A 41 -15.62 -9.00 17.49
N PRO A 42 -15.24 -9.80 18.51
CA PRO A 42 -15.59 -11.21 18.57
C PRO A 42 -17.11 -11.44 18.51
N GLY A 43 -17.54 -12.46 17.76
CA GLY A 43 -18.95 -12.87 17.66
C GLY A 43 -19.78 -12.13 16.61
N LEU A 44 -19.29 -11.03 16.03
CA LEU A 44 -19.98 -10.36 14.92
C LEU A 44 -19.69 -11.05 13.57
N PRO A 45 -20.71 -11.22 12.71
CA PRO A 45 -20.52 -11.78 11.39
C PRO A 45 -19.66 -10.83 10.51
N PRO A 46 -18.90 -11.36 9.54
CA PRO A 46 -18.18 -10.54 8.58
C PRO A 46 -19.13 -9.65 7.76
N THR A 47 -18.74 -8.39 7.54
CA THR A 47 -19.54 -7.44 6.77
C THR A 47 -19.31 -7.63 5.28
N PRO A 48 -20.35 -7.85 4.46
CA PRO A 48 -20.19 -7.90 3.01
C PRO A 48 -19.80 -6.54 2.45
N VAL A 49 -18.88 -6.51 1.49
CA VAL A 49 -18.43 -5.32 0.78
C VAL A 49 -18.40 -5.53 -0.73
N GLN A 50 -18.74 -4.49 -1.47
CA GLN A 50 -18.68 -4.44 -2.93
C GLN A 50 -17.46 -3.63 -3.38
N LEU A 51 -16.71 -4.16 -4.36
CA LEU A 51 -15.51 -3.52 -4.90
C LEU A 51 -15.84 -2.87 -6.25
N LEU A 52 -16.54 -1.74 -6.24
CA LEU A 52 -17.08 -1.11 -7.46
C LEU A 52 -16.14 -0.12 -8.13
N HIS A 53 -15.32 0.58 -7.35
CA HIS A 53 -14.55 1.73 -7.81
C HIS A 53 -13.05 1.51 -7.53
N PRO A 54 -12.28 1.01 -8.51
CA PRO A 54 -10.85 0.86 -8.33
C PRO A 54 -10.20 2.23 -8.22
N VAL A 55 -9.25 2.36 -7.30
CA VAL A 55 -8.45 3.58 -7.14
C VAL A 55 -7.12 3.37 -7.86
N SER A 56 -6.81 4.25 -8.82
CA SER A 56 -5.52 4.21 -9.51
C SER A 56 -4.38 4.56 -8.57
N ARG A 57 -3.28 3.80 -8.64
CA ARG A 57 -2.05 4.09 -7.89
C ARG A 57 -1.32 5.34 -8.41
N PHE A 58 -1.68 5.81 -9.61
CA PHE A 58 -1.18 7.05 -10.19
C PHE A 58 -1.96 8.30 -9.73
N SER A 59 -3.11 8.13 -9.07
CA SER A 59 -3.89 9.26 -8.55
C SER A 59 -3.16 10.03 -7.45
N LYS A 60 -2.29 9.35 -6.69
CA LYS A 60 -1.40 9.93 -5.69
C LYS A 60 -0.02 9.32 -5.86
N VAL A 61 0.87 10.06 -6.52
CA VAL A 61 2.24 9.61 -6.80
C VAL A 61 3.01 9.53 -5.48
N LYS A 62 3.66 8.39 -5.25
CA LYS A 62 4.49 8.13 -4.06
C LYS A 62 5.84 8.84 -4.18
N SER A 63 6.59 8.89 -3.08
CA SER A 63 7.93 9.46 -3.08
C SER A 63 8.87 8.70 -4.03
N LEU A 64 9.92 9.38 -4.51
CA LEU A 64 10.97 8.74 -5.30
C LEU A 64 11.57 7.53 -4.56
N GLN A 65 11.78 7.63 -3.25
CA GLN A 65 12.29 6.54 -2.42
C GLN A 65 11.39 5.30 -2.48
N HIS A 66 10.07 5.49 -2.42
CA HIS A 66 9.11 4.41 -2.53
C HIS A 66 9.12 3.78 -3.93
N LEU A 67 9.18 4.61 -4.98
CA LEU A 67 9.28 4.13 -6.36
C LEU A 67 10.56 3.33 -6.58
N CYS A 68 11.69 3.79 -6.06
CA CYS A 68 12.95 3.03 -6.07
C CYS A 68 12.80 1.69 -5.34
N ARG A 69 12.19 1.66 -4.15
CA ARG A 69 11.89 0.41 -3.43
C ARG A 69 11.05 -0.54 -4.27
N PHE A 70 10.03 -0.02 -4.96
CA PHE A 70 9.20 -0.82 -5.86
C PHE A 70 10.05 -1.43 -6.99
N CYS A 71 10.83 -0.60 -7.70
CA CYS A 71 11.70 -1.07 -8.79
C CYS A 71 12.71 -2.12 -8.32
N ILE A 72 13.39 -1.89 -7.19
CA ILE A 72 14.37 -2.85 -6.63
C ILE A 72 13.69 -4.19 -6.31
N ARG A 73 12.49 -4.18 -5.71
CA ARG A 73 11.76 -5.42 -5.38
C ARG A 73 11.18 -6.15 -6.60
N GLN A 74 11.12 -5.51 -7.78
CA GLN A 74 10.78 -6.21 -9.03
C GLN A 74 11.94 -7.05 -9.55
N ILE A 75 13.18 -6.61 -9.31
CA ILE A 75 14.39 -7.27 -9.83
C ILE A 75 15.09 -8.17 -8.80
N VAL A 76 14.96 -7.85 -7.50
CA VAL A 76 15.57 -8.62 -6.40
C VAL A 76 14.50 -9.30 -5.58
N ARG A 77 14.61 -10.62 -5.44
CA ARG A 77 13.76 -11.42 -4.54
C ARG A 77 13.94 -10.97 -3.10
N ILE A 78 12.86 -11.03 -2.31
CA ILE A 78 12.88 -10.62 -0.89
C ILE A 78 13.97 -11.34 -0.09
N ASP A 79 14.22 -12.62 -0.40
CA ASP A 79 15.21 -13.46 0.24
C ASP A 79 16.64 -12.91 0.08
N HIS A 80 16.93 -12.24 -1.04
CA HIS A 80 18.26 -11.71 -1.37
C HIS A 80 18.42 -10.22 -1.02
N ILE A 81 17.39 -9.57 -0.46
CA ILE A 81 17.47 -8.13 -0.13
C ILE A 81 18.60 -7.86 0.86
N GLN A 82 18.89 -8.78 1.78
CA GLN A 82 19.96 -8.63 2.78
C GLN A 82 21.37 -8.64 2.19
N GLU A 83 21.55 -9.14 0.96
CA GLU A 83 22.84 -9.25 0.29
C GLU A 83 23.19 -8.00 -0.52
N LEU A 84 22.27 -7.03 -0.61
CA LEU A 84 22.49 -5.79 -1.34
C LEU A 84 23.57 -4.94 -0.67
N PRO A 85 24.45 -4.27 -1.44
CA PRO A 85 25.48 -3.38 -0.92
C PRO A 85 24.89 -2.03 -0.51
N LEU A 86 23.94 -2.04 0.43
CA LEU A 86 23.24 -0.86 0.93
C LEU A 86 23.35 -0.78 2.46
N PRO A 87 23.29 0.43 3.05
CA PRO A 87 23.20 0.60 4.50
C PRO A 87 22.00 -0.11 5.12
N SER A 88 22.15 -0.64 6.34
CA SER A 88 21.12 -1.39 7.07
C SER A 88 19.74 -0.69 7.16
N PRO A 89 19.64 0.65 7.33
CA PRO A 89 18.35 1.33 7.29
C PRO A 89 17.61 1.18 5.96
N LEU A 90 18.32 1.18 4.83
CA LEU A 90 17.73 0.99 3.52
C LEU A 90 17.33 -0.46 3.29
N ILE A 91 18.14 -1.42 3.75
CA ILE A 91 17.80 -2.85 3.73
C ILE A 91 16.50 -3.11 4.51
N SER A 92 16.39 -2.52 5.72
CA SER A 92 15.18 -2.59 6.54
C SER A 92 13.97 -1.96 5.83
N TYR A 93 14.16 -0.80 5.19
CA TYR A 93 13.11 -0.14 4.41
C TYR A 93 12.63 -1.00 3.24
N LEU A 94 13.55 -1.58 2.45
CA LEU A 94 13.23 -2.48 1.33
C LEU A 94 12.47 -3.73 1.79
N SER A 95 12.82 -4.24 2.98
CA SER A 95 12.24 -5.46 3.56
C SER A 95 10.81 -5.31 4.08
N LYS A 96 10.29 -4.08 4.21
CA LYS A 96 8.88 -3.87 4.59
C LYS A 96 7.95 -4.61 3.60
N PHE A 97 6.92 -5.29 4.09
CA PHE A 97 6.02 -6.07 3.23
C PHE A 97 4.94 -5.21 2.56
N TYR A 98 4.41 -4.24 3.28
CA TYR A 98 3.23 -3.49 2.85
C TYR A 98 3.57 -2.45 1.76
N TYR A 99 2.71 -2.42 0.73
CA TYR A 99 2.71 -1.37 -0.30
C TYR A 99 2.16 -0.05 0.24
N TYR A 100 1.15 -0.12 1.11
CA TYR A 100 0.59 1.04 1.80
C TYR A 100 1.08 1.05 3.24
N ASP A 101 1.78 2.13 3.61
CA ASP A 101 2.20 2.43 4.98
C ASP A 101 1.63 3.81 5.34
N PRO A 102 0.65 3.90 6.25
CA PRO A 102 0.03 5.18 6.63
C PRO A 102 1.05 6.16 7.22
N GLU A 103 2.06 5.66 7.94
CA GLU A 103 3.09 6.50 8.54
C GLU A 103 3.96 7.13 7.45
N GLU A 104 4.25 6.39 6.37
CA GLU A 104 5.01 6.89 5.23
C GLU A 104 4.24 7.99 4.47
N GLU A 105 2.92 7.86 4.31
CA GLU A 105 2.10 8.94 3.73
C GLU A 105 2.06 10.19 4.63
N MET A 106 1.92 10.00 5.94
CA MET A 106 1.90 11.11 6.89
C MET A 106 3.23 11.85 6.92
N TYR A 107 4.36 11.14 6.95
CA TYR A 107 5.70 11.75 6.98
C TYR A 107 5.99 12.61 5.74
N LEU A 108 5.52 12.18 4.57
CA LEU A 108 5.63 12.96 3.33
C LEU A 108 4.79 14.24 3.41
N SER A 109 3.59 14.16 3.96
CA SER A 109 2.72 15.31 4.15
C SER A 109 3.33 16.32 5.13
N VAL A 110 3.92 15.85 6.25
CA VAL A 110 4.58 16.72 7.25
C VAL A 110 5.83 17.39 6.69
N LYS A 111 6.69 16.65 5.97
CA LYS A 111 7.89 17.23 5.33
C LYS A 111 7.53 18.23 4.24
N HIS A 112 6.44 18.01 3.50
CA HIS A 112 5.96 18.98 2.52
C HIS A 112 5.51 20.27 3.22
N ILE A 113 4.76 20.15 4.31
CA ILE A 113 4.32 21.31 5.12
C ILE A 113 5.53 22.07 5.69
N GLN A 114 6.52 21.38 6.25
CA GLN A 114 7.75 22.00 6.78
C GLN A 114 8.63 22.66 5.72
N ARG A 115 8.55 22.25 4.44
CA ARG A 115 9.28 22.92 3.34
C ARG A 115 8.55 24.13 2.79
N VAL A 116 7.21 24.16 2.90
CA VAL A 116 6.38 25.27 2.43
C VAL A 116 6.30 26.40 3.46
N VAL A 117 6.61 26.11 4.74
CA VAL A 117 6.80 27.12 5.78
C VAL A 117 8.30 27.23 6.07
N PRO A 118 9.03 28.20 5.49
CA PRO A 118 10.35 28.53 5.98
C PRO A 118 10.21 29.01 7.43
N SER A 119 10.91 28.35 8.34
CA SER A 119 11.17 28.90 9.66
C SER A 119 12.01 30.17 9.49
N GLU A 120 11.35 31.32 9.44
CA GLU A 120 11.96 32.59 9.84
C GLU A 120 12.36 32.44 11.32
N GLN A 121 13.62 32.10 11.58
CA GLN A 121 14.36 32.45 12.81
C GLN A 121 15.78 31.88 12.72
N GLU A 122 16.65 32.61 12.03
CA GLU A 122 18.09 32.57 12.29
C GLU A 122 18.64 33.99 12.12
N ALA A 123 18.56 34.80 13.17
CA ALA A 123 19.44 35.95 13.44
C ALA A 123 18.99 36.64 14.74
N GLU A 124 19.55 36.24 15.88
CA GLU A 124 19.97 37.12 16.99
C GLU A 124 20.35 36.26 18.20
N SER A 125 21.63 35.89 18.26
CA SER A 125 22.37 35.67 19.52
C SER A 125 23.86 35.57 19.21
N GLN A 126 24.40 36.67 18.66
CA GLN A 126 25.80 37.04 18.87
C GLN A 126 25.83 38.53 19.16
N THR A 127 25.65 38.88 20.43
CA THR A 127 26.28 40.04 21.06
C THR A 127 26.37 39.80 22.56
#